data_AF-A0A431J323-F1
#
_entry.id   AF-A0A431J323-F1
#
_cell.length_a   1.000
_cell.length_b   1.000
_cell.length_c   1.000
_cell.angle_alpha   90.00
_cell.angle_beta   90.00
_cell.angle_gamma   90.00
#
_symmetry.space_group_name_H-M   'P 1'
#
loop_
_entity.id
_entity.type
_entity.pdbx_description
1 polymer ?
#
loop_
_entity_poly.entity_id
_entity_poly.type
_entity_poly.pdbx_seq_one_letter_code
_entity_poly.pdbx_strand_id
1 'polypeptide(L)' 'MLELTWGGQKPLKMKDGSERKFINDNDTVIVRGYCQKGNLRIGFGEVSSKLLPAIDLKF' A
#
# COMPACT_ATOMS: atom_id res chain seq x y z
N MET A 1 -3.24 -3.69 -5.91
CA MET A 1 -2.66 -2.82 -6.97
C MET A 1 -2.99 -3.29 -8.39
N LEU A 2 -3.39 -4.55 -8.58
CA LEU A 2 -3.77 -5.09 -9.88
C LEU A 2 -4.82 -4.24 -10.61
N GLU A 3 -5.94 -3.93 -9.95
CA GLU A 3 -7.02 -3.12 -10.53
C GLU A 3 -6.59 -1.66 -10.74
N LEU A 4 -5.99 -1.03 -9.72
CA LEU A 4 -5.53 0.36 -9.77
C LEU A 4 -4.58 0.63 -10.94
N THR A 5 -3.77 -0.36 -11.31
CA THR A 5 -2.76 -0.21 -12.36
C THR A 5 -3.12 -0.95 -13.65
N TRP A 6 -4.32 -1.54 -13.72
CA TRP A 6 -4.82 -2.34 -14.85
C TRP A 6 -3.83 -3.43 -15.30
N GLY A 7 -3.39 -4.27 -14.35
CA GLY A 7 -2.36 -5.27 -14.61
C GLY A 7 -0.96 -4.69 -14.82
N GLY A 8 -0.68 -3.51 -14.27
CA GLY A 8 0.59 -2.80 -14.44
C GLY A 8 0.74 -2.00 -15.74
N GLN A 9 -0.30 -1.95 -16.58
CA GLN A 9 -0.32 -1.15 -17.82
C GLN A 9 -0.40 0.36 -17.56
N LYS A 10 -0.96 0.76 -16.43
CA LYS A 10 -1.12 2.17 -16.02
C LYS A 10 -0.44 2.36 -14.65
N PRO A 11 0.85 2.73 -14.60
CA PRO A 11 1.56 2.96 -13.34
C PRO A 11 0.88 4.03 -12.48
N LEU A 12 0.89 3.83 -11.16
CA LEU A 12 0.41 4.81 -10.19
C LEU A 12 1.55 5.79 -9.86
N LYS A 13 1.30 7.10 -10.00
CA LYS A 13 2.22 8.14 -9.54
C LYS A 13 2.08 8.39 -8.04
N MET A 14 3.21 8.36 -7.35
CA MET A 14 3.31 8.61 -5.92
C MET A 14 3.59 10.10 -5.65
N LYS A 15 3.34 10.56 -4.42
CA LYS A 15 3.53 11.97 -4.03
C LYS A 15 4.98 12.44 -4.09
N ASP A 16 5.93 11.51 -3.95
CA ASP A 16 7.37 11.77 -4.06
C ASP A 16 7.87 11.78 -5.51
N GLY A 17 6.97 11.61 -6.49
CA GLY A 17 7.29 11.54 -7.92
C GLY A 17 7.69 10.15 -8.40
N SER A 18 7.85 9.15 -7.52
CA SER A 18 8.09 7.76 -7.93
C SER A 18 6.82 7.12 -8.51
N GLU A 19 6.99 5.98 -9.18
CA GLU A 19 5.86 5.22 -9.73
C GLU A 19 5.77 3.81 -9.12
N ARG A 20 4.56 3.25 -9.10
CA ARG A 20 4.32 1.86 -8.71
C ARG A 20 3.37 1.18 -9.67
N LYS A 21 3.74 -0.03 -10.09
CA LYS A 21 2.83 -0.99 -10.74
C LYS A 21 2.31 -2.00 -9.71
N PHE A 22 3.23 -2.52 -8.90
CA PHE A 22 2.97 -3.39 -7.75
C PHE A 22 3.78 -2.89 -6.54
N ILE A 23 3.71 -3.62 -5.43
CA ILE A 23 4.46 -3.33 -4.20
C ILE A 23 5.92 -3.71 -4.46
N ASN A 24 6.84 -2.81 -4.12
CA ASN A 24 8.28 -3.03 -4.20
C ASN A 24 8.87 -3.36 -2.82
N ASP A 25 10.08 -3.93 -2.81
CA ASP A 25 10.84 -4.11 -1.58
C ASP A 25 10.96 -2.79 -0.83
N ASN A 26 10.76 -2.87 0.49
CA ASN A 26 10.71 -1.77 1.44
C ASN A 26 9.50 -0.84 1.37
N ASP A 27 8.53 -1.08 0.49
CA ASP A 27 7.24 -0.39 0.57
C ASP A 27 6.49 -0.81 1.86
N THR A 28 5.77 0.14 2.46
CA THR A 28 4.88 -0.10 3.59
C THR A 28 3.45 0.17 3.18
N VAL A 29 2.56 -0.82 3.39
CA VAL A 29 1.12 -0.66 3.14
C VAL A 29 0.43 -0.46 4.48
N ILE A 30 -0.34 0.63 4.58
CA ILE A 30 -1.12 0.96 5.76
C ILE A 30 -2.59 1.05 5.36
N VAL A 31 -3.44 0.21 5.98
CA VAL A 31 -4.89 0.24 5.81
C VAL A 31 -5.51 0.87 7.05
N ARG A 32 -6.35 1.89 6.84
CA ARG A 32 -7.09 2.58 7.91
C ARG A 32 -8.56 2.66 7.52
N GLY A 33 -9.43 2.46 8.50
CA GLY A 33 -10.87 2.55 8.35
C GLY A 33 -11.50 3.20 9.56
N TYR A 34 -12.61 3.91 9.35
CA TYR A 34 -13.39 4.50 10.43
C TYR A 34 -14.84 4.75 9.99
N CYS A 35 -15.74 4.80 10.96
CA CYS A 35 -17.09 5.32 10.77
C CYS A 35 -17.19 6.73 11.35
N GLN A 36 -18.00 7.60 10.75
CA GLN A 36 -18.19 8.97 11.20
C GLN A 36 -19.68 9.34 11.25
N LYS A 37 -20.07 10.03 12.32
CA LYS A 37 -21.40 10.64 12.49
C LYS A 37 -21.23 12.08 12.98
N GLY A 38 -21.48 13.06 12.10
CA GLY A 38 -21.21 14.46 12.38
C GLY A 38 -19.74 14.68 12.76
N ASN A 39 -19.49 15.20 13.96
CA ASN A 39 -18.15 15.43 14.49
C ASN A 39 -17.55 14.23 15.24
N LEU A 40 -18.31 13.14 15.44
CA LEU A 40 -17.82 11.93 16.11
C LEU A 40 -17.22 10.94 15.10
N ARG A 41 -16.00 10.47 15.36
CA ARG A 41 -15.29 9.47 14.56
C ARG A 41 -14.88 8.29 15.43
N ILE A 42 -15.20 7.07 14.98
CA ILE A 42 -14.78 5.82 15.61
C ILE A 42 -13.91 5.06 14.61
N GLY A 43 -12.62 4.92 14.93
CA GLY A 43 -11.62 4.31 14.07
C GLY A 43 -11.20 2.93 14.53
N PHE A 44 -10.70 2.12 13.59
CA PHE A 44 -10.13 0.79 13.83
C PHE A 44 -8.62 0.83 14.16
N GLY A 45 -8.01 2.01 14.19
CA GLY A 45 -6.55 2.16 14.19
C GLY A 45 -5.97 1.92 12.80
N GLU A 46 -4.82 1.25 12.73
CA GLU A 46 -4.17 0.88 11.47
C GLU A 46 -3.75 -0.59 11.44
N VAL A 47 -3.80 -1.16 10.24
CA VAL A 47 -3.10 -2.41 9.91
C VAL A 47 -1.94 -2.02 9.00
N SER A 48 -0.72 -2.27 9.45
CA SER A 48 0.51 -1.84 8.77
C SER A 48 1.46 -3.02 8.57
N SER A 49 2.04 -3.12 7.37
CA SER A 49 3.08 -4.11 7.08
C SER A 49 4.07 -3.58 6.04
N LYS A 50 5.35 -3.89 6.24
CA LYS A 50 6.44 -3.55 5.33
C LYS A 50 6.91 -4.80 4.58
N LEU A 51 6.99 -4.72 3.26
CA LEU A 51 7.57 -5.78 2.46
C LEU A 51 9.09 -5.74 2.57
N LEU A 52 9.70 -6.80 3.08
CA LEU A 52 11.15 -6.95 3.09
C LEU A 52 11.61 -7.64 1.80
N PRO A 53 12.88 -7.43 1.40
CA PRO A 53 13.46 -8.17 0.29
C PRO A 53 13.29 -9.68 0.45
N ALA A 54 13.12 -10.35 -0.69
CA ALA A 54 13.11 -11.80 -0.72
C ALA A 54 14.42 -12.36 -0.12
N ILE A 55 14.32 -13.49 0.57
CA ILE A 55 15.50 -14.22 1.04
C ILE A 55 16.26 -14.80 -0.17
N ASP A 56 17.58 -14.64 -0.16
CA ASP A 56 18.45 -15.26 -1.16
C ASP A 56 18.63 -16.75 -0.82
N LEU A 57 17.91 -17.61 -1.55
CA LEU A 57 18.01 -19.06 -1.39
C LEU A 57 19.19 -19.57 -2.21
N LYS A 58 20.30 -19.86 -1.53
CA LYS A 58 21.44 -20.56 -2.11
C LYS A 58 21.12 -22.05 -2.19
N PHE A 59 20.67 -22.50 -3.36
CA PHE A 59 20.59 -23.92 -3.70
C PHE A 59 21.94 -24.44 -4.16
#